data_AF-A0AAW0FUB0-F1
#
_entry.id   AF-A0AAW0FUB0-F1
#
_cell.length_a   1.000
_cell.length_b   1.000
_cell.length_c   1.000
_cell.angle_alpha   90.00
_cell.angle_beta   90.00
_cell.angle_gamma   90.00
#
_symmetry.space_group_name_H-M   'P 1'
#
loop_
_entity.id
_entity.type
_entity.pdbx_description
1 polymer ?
#
loop_
_entity_poly.entity_id
_entity_poly.type
_entity_poly.pdbx_seq_one_letter_code
_entity_poly.pdbx_strand_id
1 'polypeptide(L)'
;MSEQGLTPDDLVQLSQDQTAYCIYAAALALVVYDALLSFTQEIRCIWKRKLSVVTVLYLFIRYGTVLDMFLQLLDRDYVPQTIPE
;
A
#
# COMPACT_ATOMS: atom_id res chain seq x y z
N MET A 1 17.91 30.01 23.11
CA MET A 1 17.56 28.83 23.92
C MET A 1 16.08 28.63 23.68
N SER A 2 15.76 27.90 22.60
CA SER A 2 14.45 27.89 21.96
C SER A 2 13.57 26.83 22.60
N GLU A 3 12.69 27.24 23.51
CA GLU A 3 11.54 26.43 23.90
C GLU A 3 10.49 26.60 22.78
N GLN A 4 10.67 25.88 21.67
CA GLN A 4 9.57 25.65 20.73
C GLN A 4 8.61 24.70 21.43
N GLY A 5 7.63 25.28 22.12
CA GLY A 5 6.50 24.55 22.68
C GLY A 5 5.72 23.93 21.54
N LEU A 6 5.54 22.61 21.59
CA LEU A 6 4.74 21.83 20.67
C LEU A 6 3.33 22.43 20.59
N THR A 7 3.01 23.06 19.46
CA THR A 7 1.75 23.77 19.24
C THR A 7 0.62 22.73 19.15
N PRO A 8 -0.60 23.01 19.63
CA PRO A 8 -1.73 22.07 19.50
C PRO A 8 -1.99 21.64 18.04
N ASP A 9 -1.63 22.49 17.09
CA ASP A 9 -1.77 22.25 15.65
C ASP A 9 -0.85 21.11 15.18
N ASP A 10 0.37 21.04 15.72
CA ASP A 10 1.38 20.02 15.39
C ASP A 10 0.92 18.63 15.87
N LEU A 11 0.29 18.57 17.05
CA LEU A 11 -0.28 17.34 17.60
C LEU A 11 -1.43 16.81 16.75
N VAL A 12 -2.29 17.71 16.26
CA VAL A 12 -3.39 17.35 15.37
C VAL A 12 -2.83 16.82 14.05
N GLN A 13 -1.84 17.49 13.46
CA GLN A 13 -1.22 17.05 12.21
C GLN A 13 -0.56 15.67 12.33
N LEU A 14 0.18 15.41 13.42
CA LEU A 14 0.81 14.11 13.66
C LEU A 14 -0.26 12.99 13.78
N SER A 15 -1.35 13.26 14.48
CA SER A 15 -2.44 12.28 14.62
C SER A 15 -3.15 12.00 13.29
N GLN A 16 -3.29 13.02 12.43
CA GLN A 16 -3.88 12.89 11.11
C GLN A 16 -3.00 12.08 10.17
N ASP A 17 -1.69 12.32 10.16
CA ASP A 17 -0.75 11.60 9.29
C ASP A 17 -0.66 10.11 9.67
N GLN A 18 -0.62 9.81 10.97
CA GLN A 18 -0.65 8.43 11.46
C GLN A 18 -1.97 7.72 11.08
N THR A 19 -3.10 8.43 11.19
CA THR A 19 -4.40 7.89 10.81
C THR A 19 -4.47 7.62 9.31
N ALA A 20 -3.97 8.54 8.48
CA ALA A 20 -3.91 8.39 7.03
C ALA A 20 -3.06 7.18 6.63
N TYR A 21 -1.90 7.00 7.27
CA TYR A 21 -1.03 5.84 7.04
C TYR A 21 -1.74 4.53 7.37
N CYS A 22 -2.37 4.43 8.54
CA CYS A 22 -3.10 3.23 8.94
C CYS A 22 -4.25 2.91 7.99
N ILE A 23 -4.98 3.92 7.51
CA ILE A 23 -6.07 3.75 6.54
C ILE A 23 -5.52 3.24 5.20
N TYR A 24 -4.44 3.82 4.69
CA TYR A 24 -3.80 3.37 3.45
C TYR A 24 -3.32 1.93 3.53
N ALA A 25 -2.61 1.58 4.61
CA ALA A 25 -2.11 0.23 4.83
C ALA A 25 -3.26 -0.79 4.96
N ALA A 26 -4.32 -0.46 5.69
CA ALA A 26 -5.49 -1.31 5.85
C ALA A 26 -6.26 -1.49 4.52
N ALA A 27 -6.44 -0.42 3.76
CA ALA A 27 -7.08 -0.47 2.44
C ALA A 27 -6.27 -1.34 1.46
N LEU A 28 -4.95 -1.19 1.45
CA LEU A 28 -4.06 -2.01 0.63
C LEU A 28 -4.14 -3.49 1.03
N ALA A 29 -4.09 -3.78 2.33
CA ALA A 29 -4.23 -5.14 2.84
C ALA A 29 -5.58 -5.77 2.47
N LEU A 30 -6.68 -5.01 2.56
CA LEU A 30 -8.02 -5.45 2.14
C LEU A 30 -8.07 -5.75 0.64
N VAL A 31 -7.52 -4.87 -0.20
CA VAL A 31 -7.49 -5.05 -1.66
C VAL A 31 -6.67 -6.27 -2.04
N VAL A 32 -5.53 -6.48 -1.39
CA VAL A 32 -4.67 -7.66 -1.59
C VAL A 32 -5.38 -8.94 -1.13
N TYR A 33 -6.04 -8.91 0.02
CA TYR A 33 -6.76 -10.06 0.57
C TYR A 33 -7.94 -10.47 -0.33
N ASP A 34 -8.74 -9.50 -0.77
CA ASP A 34 -9.85 -9.73 -1.70
C ASP A 34 -9.35 -10.31 -3.04
N ALA A 35 -8.24 -9.78 -3.55
CA ALA A 35 -7.61 -10.29 -4.77
C ALA A 35 -7.06 -11.71 -4.61
N LEU A 36 -6.43 -12.03 -3.48
CA LEU A 36 -5.94 -13.38 -3.17
C LEU A 36 -7.09 -14.39 -3.00
N LEU A 37 -8.21 -13.96 -2.42
CA LEU A 37 -9.39 -14.82 -2.20
C LEU A 37 -10.05 -15.19 -3.54
N SER A 38 -10.24 -14.21 -4.44
CA SER A 38 -10.75 -14.49 -5.79
C SER A 38 -9.75 -15.33 -6.59
N PHE A 39 -8.46 -15.02 -6.48
CA PHE A 39 -7.37 -15.74 -7.15
C PHE A 39 -7.22 -17.19 -6.69
N THR A 40 -7.46 -17.51 -5.42
CA THR A 40 -7.34 -18.89 -4.90
C THR A 40 -8.43 -19.80 -5.46
N GLN A 41 -9.66 -19.29 -5.58
CA GLN A 41 -10.74 -20.01 -6.26
C GLN A 41 -10.48 -20.12 -7.76
N GLU A 42 -9.94 -19.06 -8.36
CA GLU A 42 -9.59 -19.03 -9.78
C GLU A 42 -8.44 -19.98 -10.12
N ILE A 43 -7.33 -20.03 -9.39
CA ILE A 43 -6.24 -21.02 -9.58
C ILE A 43 -6.80 -22.43 -9.55
N ARG A 44 -7.69 -22.74 -8.59
CA ARG A 44 -8.25 -24.07 -8.42
C ARG A 44 -9.10 -24.50 -9.62
N CYS A 45 -9.77 -23.56 -10.28
CA CYS A 45 -10.57 -23.79 -11.48
C CYS A 45 -9.74 -23.72 -12.78
N ILE A 46 -8.74 -22.83 -12.83
CA ILE A 46 -7.90 -22.51 -13.99
C ILE A 46 -6.77 -23.52 -14.18
N TRP A 47 -6.17 -24.06 -13.12
CA TRP A 47 -5.20 -25.16 -13.26
C TRP A 47 -5.83 -26.46 -13.75
N LYS A 48 -7.17 -26.51 -13.87
CA LYS A 48 -7.90 -27.53 -14.64
C LYS A 48 -8.43 -27.07 -16.01
N ARG A 49 -8.40 -25.77 -16.38
CA ARG A 49 -8.90 -25.27 -17.68
C ARG A 49 -8.31 -23.91 -18.12
N LYS A 50 -8.08 -23.76 -19.44
CA LYS A 50 -7.41 -22.65 -20.16
C LYS A 50 -7.45 -21.27 -19.46
N LEU A 51 -6.27 -20.80 -19.04
CA LEU A 51 -6.01 -19.41 -18.62
C LEU A 51 -6.53 -18.41 -19.65
N SER A 52 -7.46 -17.52 -19.26
CA SER A 52 -7.92 -16.43 -20.14
C SER A 52 -6.96 -15.24 -20.05
N VAL A 53 -6.50 -14.76 -21.20
CA VAL A 53 -5.59 -13.61 -21.34
C VAL A 53 -6.14 -12.36 -20.65
N VAL A 54 -7.47 -12.21 -20.61
CA VAL A 54 -8.16 -11.10 -19.93
C VAL A 54 -7.89 -11.10 -18.42
N THR A 55 -7.81 -12.28 -17.81
CA THR A 55 -7.52 -12.42 -16.37
C THR A 55 -6.07 -12.10 -16.06
N VAL A 56 -5.13 -12.51 -16.92
CA VAL A 56 -3.70 -12.17 -16.79
C VAL A 56 -3.49 -10.66 -16.97
N LEU A 57 -4.17 -10.06 -17.93
CA LEU A 57 -4.11 -8.62 -18.17
C LEU A 57 -4.73 -7.84 -17.00
N TYR A 58 -5.83 -8.33 -16.44
CA TYR A 58 -6.46 -7.76 -15.25
C TYR A 58 -5.55 -7.87 -14.01
N LEU A 59 -4.89 -9.03 -13.81
CA LEU A 59 -3.87 -9.21 -12.78
C LEU A 59 -2.69 -8.24 -13.01
N PHE A 60 -2.19 -8.08 -14.22
CA PHE A 60 -1.09 -7.16 -14.48
C PHE A 60 -1.45 -5.70 -14.20
N ILE A 61 -2.64 -5.27 -14.62
CA ILE A 61 -3.13 -3.91 -14.37
C ILE A 61 -3.37 -3.70 -12.86
N ARG A 62 -3.98 -4.66 -12.16
CA ARG A 62 -4.31 -4.54 -10.74
C ARG A 62 -3.09 -4.70 -9.83
N TYR A 63 -2.24 -5.69 -10.08
CA TYR A 63 -1.03 -5.94 -9.29
C TYR A 63 0.10 -5.01 -9.65
N GLY A 64 0.16 -4.48 -10.89
CA GLY A 64 1.08 -3.41 -11.24
C GLY A 64 0.81 -2.16 -10.40
N THR A 65 -0.47 -1.79 -10.23
CA THR A 65 -0.86 -0.64 -9.41
C THR A 65 -0.64 -0.88 -7.91
N VAL A 66 -0.92 -2.10 -7.42
CA VAL A 66 -0.64 -2.48 -6.02
C VAL A 66 0.87 -2.51 -5.75
N LEU A 67 1.65 -3.04 -6.69
CA LEU A 67 3.12 -3.07 -6.58
C LEU A 67 3.69 -1.66 -6.62
N ASP A 68 3.17 -0.79 -7.47
CA ASP A 68 3.56 0.63 -7.53
C ASP A 68 3.25 1.35 -6.21
N MET A 69 2.05 1.17 -5.65
CA MET A 69 1.72 1.69 -4.31
C MET A 69 2.63 1.13 -3.22
N PHE A 70 2.95 -0.16 -3.30
CA PHE A 70 3.83 -0.82 -2.33
C PHE A 70 5.27 -0.31 -2.44
N LEU A 71 5.75 -0.07 -3.65
CA LEU A 71 7.06 0.52 -3.91
C LEU A 71 7.12 1.98 -3.44
N GLN A 72 6.06 2.77 -3.64
CA GLN A 72 5.97 4.13 -3.10
C GLN A 72 5.98 4.13 -1.56
N LEU A 73 5.32 3.15 -0.94
CA LEU A 73 5.35 2.99 0.52
C LEU A 73 6.77 2.64 1.00
N LEU A 74 7.41 1.66 0.35
CA LEU A 74 8.79 1.28 0.63
C LEU A 74 9.78 2.42 0.39
N ASP A 75 9.59 3.24 -0.65
CA ASP A 75 10.41 4.42 -0.95
C ASP A 75 10.24 5.50 0.13
N ARG A 76 9.02 5.69 0.64
CA ARG A 76 8.73 6.58 1.77
C ARG A 76 9.45 6.14 3.05
N ASP A 77 9.54 4.84 3.29
CA ASP A 77 10.34 4.24 4.39
C ASP A 77 11.85 4.23 4.09
N TYR A 78 12.24 4.28 2.81
CA TYR A 78 13.63 4.36 2.31
C TYR A 78 14.05 5.81 2.03
N VAL A 79 13.63 6.78 2.84
CA VAL A 79 14.37 8.03 2.98
C VAL A 79 15.53 7.77 3.95
N PRO A 80 16.77 7.52 3.48
CA PRO A 80 17.91 7.59 4.36
C PRO A 80 17.97 9.01 4.91
N GLN A 81 18.13 9.14 6.23
CA GLN A 81 18.41 10.40 6.88
C GLN A 81 19.78 10.91 6.39
N THR A 82 19.84 11.51 5.21
CA THR A 82 20.99 12.33 4.82
C THR A 82 20.88 13.60 5.64
N ILE A 83 21.49 13.54 6.82
CA ILE A 83 21.82 14.66 7.69
C ILE A 83 22.42 15.75 6.79
N PRO A 84 21.78 16.91 6.61
CA PRO A 84 22.47 18.04 6.02
C PRO A 84 23.48 18.56 7.05
N GLU A 85 24.76 18.63 6.66
CA GLU A 85 25.83 19.31 7.39
C GLU A 85 25.59 20.82 7.49
#